data_AF-A0A6N6KJJ3-F1
#
_entry.id   AF-A0A6N6KJJ3-F1
#
_cell.length_a   1.000
_cell.length_b   1.000
_cell.length_c   1.000
_cell.angle_alpha   90.00
_cell.angle_beta   90.00
_cell.angle_gamma   90.00
#
_symmetry.space_group_name_H-M   'P 1'
#
loop_
_entity.id
_entity.type
_entity.pdbx_description
1 polymer ?
#
loop_
_entity_poly.entity_id
_entity_poly.type
_entity_poly.pdbx_seq_one_letter_code
_entity_poly.pdbx_strand_id
1 'polypeptide(L)' 'NASWEDLFEMRMFSSYIMKESNVHDRRLSGYLSGRDLLLESRLIEQELFNREQDVWSK' A
#
# COMPACT_ATOMS: atom_id res chain seq x y z
N ASN A 1 -11.33 24.83 -13.68
CA ASN A 1 -11.16 23.72 -14.62
C ASN A 1 -10.00 22.90 -14.10
N ALA A 2 -10.27 21.77 -13.44
CA ALA A 2 -9.19 20.88 -12.98
C ALA A 2 -8.84 19.96 -14.15
N SER A 3 -7.58 19.99 -14.57
CA SER A 3 -7.04 19.10 -15.61
C SER A 3 -7.04 17.66 -15.10
N TRP A 4 -7.07 16.70 -16.02
CA TRP A 4 -6.81 15.30 -15.69
C TRP A 4 -5.46 15.15 -14.97
N GLU A 5 -4.47 15.94 -15.35
CA GLU A 5 -3.15 15.95 -14.74
C GLU A 5 -3.19 16.42 -13.28
N ASP A 6 -3.94 17.49 -12.98
CA ASP A 6 -4.12 17.99 -11.61
C ASP A 6 -4.70 16.91 -10.67
N LEU A 7 -5.65 16.10 -11.15
CA LEU A 7 -6.24 15.01 -10.36
C LEU A 7 -5.25 13.89 -10.04
N PHE A 8 -4.34 13.58 -10.96
CA PHE A 8 -3.28 12.59 -10.75
C PHE A 8 -2.16 13.14 -9.87
N GLU A 9 -1.80 14.42 -10.02
CA GLU A 9 -0.86 15.11 -9.13
C GLU A 9 -1.36 15.18 -7.69
N MET A 10 -2.68 15.39 -7.50
CA MET A 10 -3.32 15.34 -6.17
C MET A 10 -3.31 13.95 -5.54
N ARG A 11 -3.00 12.88 -6.30
CA ARG A 11 -2.96 11.48 -5.84
C ARG A 11 -4.18 11.08 -5.02
N MET A 12 -5.37 11.42 -5.50
CA MET A 12 -6.64 11.11 -4.85
C MET A 12 -7.04 9.62 -4.95
N PHE A 13 -6.06 8.71 -4.92
CA PHE A 13 -6.26 7.27 -5.01
C PHE A 13 -5.98 6.65 -3.64
N SER A 14 -7.00 6.06 -3.02
CA SER A 14 -6.80 5.21 -1.86
C SER A 14 -6.70 3.75 -2.31
N SER A 15 -5.56 3.13 -2.08
CA SER A 15 -5.38 1.68 -2.18
C SER A 15 -4.93 1.13 -0.83
N TYR A 16 -5.07 -0.17 -0.62
CA TYR A 16 -4.50 -0.86 0.54
C TYR A 16 -4.08 -2.27 0.16
N ILE A 17 -3.05 -2.76 0.83
CA ILE A 17 -2.51 -4.10 0.59
C ILE A 17 -3.51 -5.16 1.08
N MET A 18 -3.79 -6.14 0.23
CA MET A 18 -4.70 -7.24 0.53
C MET A 18 -3.96 -8.54 0.91
N LYS A 19 -2.71 -8.66 0.45
CA LYS A 19 -1.87 -9.84 0.60
C LYS A 19 -0.42 -9.43 0.41
N GLU A 20 0.44 -9.96 1.26
CA GLU A 20 1.89 -9.97 1.08
C GLU A 20 2.39 -11.41 0.90
N SER A 21 3.63 -11.57 0.46
CA SER A 21 4.27 -12.89 0.41
C SER A 21 4.47 -13.41 1.82
N ASN A 22 3.90 -14.57 2.14
CA ASN A 22 4.03 -15.19 3.46
C ASN A 22 4.04 -16.72 3.36
N VAL A 23 4.55 -17.38 4.40
CA VAL A 23 4.73 -18.84 4.46
C VAL A 23 3.42 -19.61 4.28
N HIS A 24 2.30 -19.04 4.72
CA HIS A 24 1.00 -19.71 4.72
C HIS A 24 0.12 -19.33 3.51
N ASP A 25 0.63 -18.52 2.58
CA ASP A 25 -0.08 -17.98 1.43
C ASP A 25 -1.40 -17.25 1.75
N ARG A 26 -1.58 -16.82 3.01
CA ARG A 26 -2.83 -16.22 3.47
C ARG A 26 -2.94 -14.75 3.07
N ARG A 27 -4.15 -14.27 2.85
CA ARG A 27 -4.45 -12.83 2.75
C ARG A 27 -4.41 -12.20 4.14
N LEU A 28 -4.23 -10.87 4.23
CA LEU A 28 -4.28 -10.14 5.50
C LEU A 28 -5.62 -10.37 6.23
N SER A 29 -6.72 -10.39 5.48
CA SER A 29 -8.06 -10.69 6.00
C SER A 29 -8.23 -12.10 6.57
N GLY A 30 -7.27 -13.01 6.33
CA GLY A 30 -7.28 -14.35 6.89
C GLY A 30 -6.77 -14.43 8.33
N TYR A 31 -6.15 -13.36 8.85
CA TYR A 31 -5.60 -13.32 10.22
C TYR A 31 -5.72 -11.95 10.91
N LEU A 32 -6.13 -10.90 10.19
CA LEU A 32 -6.42 -9.57 10.73
C LEU A 32 -7.83 -9.13 10.34
N SER A 33 -8.40 -8.20 11.11
CA SER A 33 -9.72 -7.65 10.82
C SER A 33 -9.85 -6.19 11.26
N GLY A 34 -10.83 -5.49 10.70
CA GLY A 34 -11.16 -4.12 11.08
C GLY A 34 -9.99 -3.15 10.95
N ARG A 35 -9.72 -2.40 12.02
CA ARG A 35 -8.66 -1.37 12.07
C ARG A 35 -7.26 -1.97 11.92
N ASP A 36 -7.02 -3.14 12.48
CA ASP A 36 -5.68 -3.74 12.51
C ASP A 36 -5.25 -4.16 11.10
N LEU A 37 -6.20 -4.64 10.28
CA LEU A 37 -5.93 -4.92 8.87
C LEU A 37 -5.48 -3.67 8.11
N LEU A 38 -6.14 -2.53 8.35
CA LEU A 38 -5.79 -1.27 7.71
C LEU A 38 -4.41 -0.76 8.16
N LEU A 39 -4.11 -0.87 9.46
CA LEU A 39 -2.80 -0.48 9.99
C LEU A 39 -1.69 -1.35 9.40
N GLU A 40 -1.88 -2.68 9.37
CA GLU A 40 -0.91 -3.59 8.79
C GLU A 40 -0.70 -3.32 7.30
N SER A 41 -1.79 -3.11 6.56
CA SER A 41 -1.71 -2.80 5.14
C SER A 41 -0.89 -1.53 4.86
N ARG A 42 -0.98 -0.53 5.74
CA ARG A 42 -0.20 0.73 5.65
C ARG A 42 1.28 0.52 6.02
N LEU A 43 1.57 -0.35 6.99
CA LEU A 43 2.95 -0.68 7.33
C LEU A 43 3.66 -1.37 6.16
N ILE A 44 3.00 -2.34 5.53
CA ILE A 44 3.52 -3.05 4.36
C ILE A 44 3.70 -2.07 3.18
N GLU A 45 2.74 -1.19 2.94
CA GLU A 45 2.84 -0.14 1.91
C GLU A 45 4.07 0.76 2.14
N GLN A 46 4.31 1.18 3.38
CA GLN A 46 5.47 2.01 3.71
C GLN A 46 6.79 1.27 3.51
N GLU A 47 6.86 -0.02 3.86
CA GLU A 47 8.05 -0.84 3.60
C GLU A 47 8.34 -0.94 2.10
N LEU A 48 7.32 -1.24 1.29
CA LEU A 48 7.44 -1.31 -0.17
C LEU A 48 7.91 0.01 -0.76
N PHE A 49 7.31 1.12 -0.32
CA PHE A 49 7.71 2.45 -0.76
C PHE A 49 9.16 2.76 -0.44
N ASN A 50 9.62 2.46 0.79
CA ASN A 50 11.02 2.68 1.17
C ASN A 50 11.97 1.82 0.31
N ARG A 51 11.61 0.56 0.05
CA ARG A 51 12.40 -0.33 -0.81
C ARG A 51 12.46 0.15 -2.24
N GLU A 52 11.36 0.67 -2.77
CA GLU A 52 11.33 1.30 -4.09
C GLU A 52 12.22 2.54 -4.11
N GLN A 53 12.11 3.44 -3.13
CA GLN A 53 12.99 4.60 -3.03
C GLN A 53 14.47 4.22 -3.00
N ASP A 54 14.84 3.19 -2.23
CA ASP A 54 16.21 2.68 -2.18
C ASP A 54 16.71 2.18 -3.55
N VAL A 55 15.83 1.56 -4.34
CA VAL A 55 16.14 1.11 -5.70
C VAL A 55 16.25 2.28 -6.67
N TRP A 56 15.40 3.30 -6.53
CA TRP A 56 15.39 4.48 -7.39
C TRP A 56 16.53 5.47 -7.08
N SER A 57 17.05 5.44 -5.85
CA SER A 57 18.18 6.28 -5.41
C SER A 57 19.55 5.78 -5.90
N LYS A 58 19.59 4.57 -6.48
CA LYS A 58 20.78 3.97 -7.10
C LYS A 58 20.81 4.24 -8.60
#